data_AF-A0A2S6T8X6-F1
#
_entry.id   AF-A0A2S6T8X6-F1
#
_cell.length_a   1.000
_cell.length_b   1.000
_cell.length_c   1.000
_cell.angle_alpha   90.00
_cell.angle_beta   90.00
_cell.angle_gamma   90.00
#
_symmetry.space_group_name_H-M   'P 1'
#
loop_
_entity.id
_entity.type
_entity.pdbx_description
1 polymer ?
#
loop_
_entity_poly.entity_id
_entity_poly.type
_entity_poly.pdbx_seq_one_letter_code
_entity_poly.pdbx_strand_id
1 'polypeptide(L)' 'MIPADETFDGTWPFSPHYFDGAGFKMHYVDEGKGDAIICLHGEPTWGYLYRNFIPPLSE' A
#
# COMPACT_ATOMS: atom_id res chain seq x y z
N MET A 1 -2.54 -4.35 16.44
CA MET A 1 -2.93 -3.78 15.14
C MET A 1 -1.98 -2.63 14.87
N ILE A 2 -1.45 -2.50 13.65
CA ILE A 2 -0.47 -1.46 13.32
C ILE A 2 -1.19 -0.09 13.27
N PRO A 3 -0.64 0.97 13.88
CA PRO A 3 -1.19 2.32 13.76
C PRO A 3 -1.29 2.78 12.30
N ALA A 4 -2.32 3.56 11.96
CA ALA A 4 -2.49 4.02 10.59
C ALA A 4 -1.38 4.99 10.13
N ASP A 5 -0.74 5.67 11.08
CA ASP A 5 0.37 6.61 10.90
C ASP A 5 1.74 5.96 11.07
N GLU A 6 1.82 4.63 11.19
CA GLU A 6 3.09 3.91 11.23
C GLU A 6 3.86 4.10 9.91
N THR A 7 5.16 4.40 10.03
CA THR A 7 6.03 4.68 8.87
C THR A 7 7.11 3.61 8.68
N PHE A 8 7.23 2.65 9.60
CA PHE A 8 8.25 1.60 9.59
C PHE A 8 9.65 2.21 9.45
N ASP A 9 10.03 3.03 10.43
CA ASP A 9 11.29 3.79 10.44
C ASP A 9 11.47 4.68 9.19
N GLY A 10 10.37 5.26 8.70
CA GLY A 10 10.36 6.14 7.52
C GLY A 10 10.48 5.40 6.18
N THR A 11 10.43 4.07 6.17
CA THR A 11 10.53 3.28 4.93
C THR A 11 9.18 3.08 4.22
N TRP A 12 8.08 3.51 4.83
CA TRP A 12 6.73 3.46 4.27
C TRP A 12 6.16 4.89 4.13
N PRO A 13 6.50 5.60 3.04
CA PRO A 13 6.13 7.01 2.85
C PRO A 13 4.74 7.18 2.22
N PHE A 14 3.82 6.23 2.42
CA PHE A 14 2.52 6.23 1.75
C PHE A 14 1.41 6.69 2.69
N SER A 15 0.47 7.47 2.16
CA SER A 15 -0.73 7.83 2.91
C SER A 15 -1.59 6.59 3.16
N PRO A 16 -2.15 6.42 4.38
CA PRO A 16 -2.96 5.25 4.68
C PRO A 16 -4.34 5.38 4.03
N HIS A 17 -4.63 4.51 3.07
CA HIS A 17 -5.96 4.39 2.47
C HIS A 17 -6.63 3.10 2.93
N TYR A 18 -7.96 3.15 3.05
CA TYR A 18 -8.74 2.00 3.48
C TYR A 18 -10.02 1.85 2.69
N PHE A 19 -10.31 0.62 2.29
CA PHE A 19 -11.58 0.22 1.72
C PHE A 19 -12.36 -0.58 2.75
N ASP A 20 -13.60 -0.19 3.02
CA ASP A 20 -14.52 -0.96 3.84
C ASP A 20 -15.38 -1.85 2.92
N GLY A 21 -15.14 -3.16 2.96
CA GLY A 21 -15.80 -4.10 2.08
C GLY A 21 -15.72 -5.52 2.60
N ALA A 22 -16.72 -6.33 2.25
CA ALA A 22 -16.82 -7.74 2.66
C ALA A 22 -16.66 -7.96 4.19
N GLY A 23 -17.03 -6.97 5.00
CA GLY A 23 -16.98 -7.04 6.47
C GLY A 23 -15.61 -6.78 7.08
N PHE A 24 -14.63 -6.32 6.31
CA PHE A 24 -13.31 -5.95 6.83
C PHE A 24 -12.78 -4.65 6.24
N LYS A 25 -11.89 -4.01 7.00
CA LYS A 25 -11.18 -2.80 6.58
C LYS A 25 -9.86 -3.19 5.94
N MET A 26 -9.76 -3.04 4.62
CA MET A 26 -8.57 -3.40 3.84
C MET A 26 -7.70 -2.17 3.60
N HIS A 27 -6.43 -2.23 4.01
CA HIS A 27 -5.45 -1.19 3.71
C HIS A 27 -4.95 -1.30 2.26
N TYR A 28 -4.77 -0.18 1.57
CA TYR A 28 -4.12 -0.13 0.24
C TYR A 28 -3.28 1.14 0.07
N VAL A 29 -2.43 1.15 -0.95
CA VAL A 29 -1.65 2.32 -1.40
C VAL A 29 -2.18 2.75 -2.76
N ASP A 30 -2.32 4.06 -2.98
CA ASP A 30 -2.83 4.65 -4.21
C ASP A 30 -1.96 5.85 -4.60
N GLU A 31 -1.13 5.68 -5.61
CA GLU A 31 -0.10 6.63 -6.02
C GLU A 31 -0.11 6.77 -7.55
N GLY A 32 0.30 7.93 -8.05
CA GLY A 32 0.39 8.23 -9.48
C GLY A 32 -0.94 8.56 -10.15
N LYS A 33 -0.95 8.60 -11.49
CA LYS A 33 -2.12 8.89 -12.34
C LYS A 33 -2.01 8.13 -13.66
N GLY A 34 -3.15 7.75 -14.24
CA GLY A 34 -3.20 7.08 -15.55
C GLY A 34 -3.79 5.68 -15.47
N ASP A 35 -3.27 4.77 -16.29
CA ASP A 35 -3.69 3.37 -16.30
C ASP A 35 -3.29 2.67 -14.99
N ALA A 36 -4.23 1.96 -14.38
CA ALA A 36 -4.01 1.33 -13.09
C ALA A 36 -3.09 0.10 -13.19
N ILE A 37 -2.06 0.06 -12.35
CA ILE A 37 -1.21 -1.10 -12.11
C ILE A 37 -1.55 -1.67 -10.73
N ILE A 38 -1.95 -2.94 -10.67
CA ILE A 38 -2.33 -3.60 -9.41
C ILE A 38 -1.20 -4.49 -8.90
N CYS A 39 -0.59 -4.12 -7.78
CA CYS A 39 0.42 -4.91 -7.08
C CYS A 39 -0.24 -5.78 -5.99
N LEU A 40 -0.36 -7.09 -6.25
CA LEU A 40 -0.93 -8.07 -5.30
C LEU A 40 0.17 -8.90 -4.66
N HIS A 41 0.31 -8.80 -3.34
CA HIS A 41 1.30 -9.59 -2.60
C HIS A 41 0.88 -11.06 -2.45
N GLY A 42 1.85 -11.90 -2.11
CA GLY A 42 1.61 -13.29 -1.71
C GLY A 42 1.82 -13.50 -0.21
N GLU A 43 1.88 -14.78 0.20
CA GLU A 43 2.17 -15.19 1.57
C GLU A 43 3.68 -15.44 1.77
N PRO A 44 4.28 -15.10 2.94
CA PRO A 44 3.71 -14.43 4.11
C PRO A 44 3.96 -12.90 4.07
N THR A 45 3.88 -12.29 2.89
CA THR A 45 4.19 -10.87 2.67
C THR A 45 2.95 -9.99 2.74
N TRP A 46 3.15 -8.67 2.60
CA TRP A 46 2.08 -7.69 2.48
C TRP A 46 2.56 -6.52 1.59
N GLY A 47 1.79 -5.44 1.48
CA GLY A 47 2.10 -4.28 0.61
C GLY A 47 3.53 -3.74 0.74
N TYR A 48 4.19 -3.90 1.89
CA TYR A 48 5.60 -3.54 2.13
C TYR A 48 6.60 -4.09 1.11
N LEU A 49 6.31 -5.24 0.49
CA LEU A 49 7.11 -5.80 -0.60
C LEU A 49 7.30 -4.82 -1.76
N TYR A 50 6.28 -4.02 -2.07
CA TYR A 50 6.24 -3.15 -3.25
C TYR A 50 6.73 -1.72 -2.99
N ARG A 51 7.13 -1.37 -1.78
CA ARG A 51 7.49 0.03 -1.43
C ARG A 51 8.58 0.66 -2.32
N ASN A 52 9.48 -0.16 -2.89
CA ASN A 52 10.52 0.30 -3.81
C ASN A 52 10.11 0.23 -5.29
N PHE A 53 8.99 -0.45 -5.59
CA PHE A 53 8.43 -0.57 -6.95
C PHE A 53 7.41 0.54 -7.22
N ILE A 54 6.66 0.95 -6.20
CA ILE A 54 5.61 1.96 -6.33
C ILE A 54 6.16 3.28 -6.91
N PRO A 55 7.27 3.88 -6.40
CA PRO A 55 7.75 5.16 -6.92
C PRO A 55 7.98 5.20 -8.44
N PRO A 56 8.78 4.31 -9.05
CA PRO A 56 8.97 4.33 -10.51
C PRO A 56 7.74 3.89 -11.33
N LEU A 57 6.75 3.23 -10.71
CA LEU A 57 5.48 2.88 -11.38
C LEU A 57 4.44 4.00 -11.30
N SER A 58 4.66 4.99 -10.43
CA SER A 58 3.74 6.10 -10.14
C SER A 58 4.13 7.43 -10.78
N GLU A 59 5.22 7.45 -11.57
CA GLU A 59 5.68 8.64 -12.32
C GLU A 59 4.76 9.00 -13.50
#